data_AF-A0A3D2MVQ7-F1
#
_entry.id   AF-A0A3D2MVQ7-F1
#
_cell.length_a   1.000
_cell.length_b   1.000
_cell.length_c   1.000
_cell.angle_alpha   90.00
_cell.angle_beta   90.00
_cell.angle_gamma   90.00
#
_symmetry.space_group_name_H-M   'P 1'
#
loop_
_entity.id
_entity.type
_entity.pdbx_description
1 polymer ?
#
loop_
_entity_poly.entity_id
_entity_poly.type
_entity_poly.pdbx_seq_one_letter_code
_entity_poly.pdbx_strand_id
1 'polypeptide(L)'
;MPGYSYFALSVICLLTFYVPLFWLLGEFRETSTNMKRFFAVFMPVGIGTMVWIELAGLDWGRVFSNLAYAAFGSLILALAHKFSKG
;
A
#
# COMPACT_ATOMS: atom_id res chain seq x y z
N MET A 1 13.94 -16.18 -6.17
CA MET A 1 12.47 -16.20 -5.99
C MET A 1 11.88 -14.91 -6.57
N PRO A 2 11.60 -14.84 -7.88
CA PRO A 2 11.21 -13.59 -8.55
C PRO A 2 9.79 -13.09 -8.21
N GLY A 3 8.91 -13.91 -7.63
CA GLY A 3 7.52 -13.54 -7.35
C GLY A 3 7.33 -12.64 -6.13
N TYR A 4 8.11 -12.86 -5.06
CA TYR A 4 7.99 -12.10 -3.81
C TYR A 4 8.36 -10.62 -3.96
N SER A 5 9.31 -10.29 -4.84
CA SER A 5 9.71 -8.92 -5.10
C SER A 5 8.58 -8.10 -5.73
N TYR A 6 7.83 -8.68 -6.68
CA TYR A 6 6.67 -8.00 -7.27
C TYR A 6 5.57 -7.76 -6.24
N PHE A 7 5.29 -8.74 -5.37
CA PHE A 7 4.32 -8.56 -4.29
C PHE A 7 4.72 -7.43 -3.32
N ALA A 8 5.98 -7.38 -2.89
CA ALA A 8 6.47 -6.33 -2.00
C ALA A 8 6.38 -4.94 -2.66
N LEU A 9 6.76 -4.83 -3.93
CA LEU A 9 6.62 -3.58 -4.71
C LEU A 9 5.15 -3.15 -4.80
N SER A 10 4.24 -4.09 -5.02
CA SER A 10 2.80 -3.82 -5.05
C SER A 10 2.26 -3.29 -3.74
N VAL A 11 2.72 -3.80 -2.59
CA VAL A 11 2.31 -3.28 -1.28
C VAL A 11 2.80 -1.84 -1.09
N ILE A 12 4.04 -1.55 -1.51
CA ILE A 12 4.58 -0.18 -1.44
C ILE A 12 3.76 0.76 -2.33
N CYS A 13 3.49 0.37 -3.58
CA CYS A 13 2.64 1.13 -4.49
C CYS A 13 1.23 1.34 -3.92
N LEU A 14 0.61 0.28 -3.37
CA LEU A 14 -0.72 0.34 -2.76
C LEU A 14 -0.77 1.38 -1.63
N LEU A 15 0.18 1.32 -0.69
CA LEU A 15 0.25 2.30 0.40
C LEU A 15 0.48 3.72 -0.12
N THR A 16 1.32 3.87 -1.15
CA THR A 16 1.59 5.18 -1.77
C THR A 16 0.33 5.80 -2.39
N PHE A 17 -0.58 4.98 -2.93
CA PHE A 17 -1.88 5.45 -3.44
C PHE A 17 -2.92 5.65 -2.32
N TYR A 18 -2.94 4.76 -1.33
CA TYR A 18 -3.99 4.77 -0.29
C TYR A 18 -3.76 5.86 0.75
N VAL A 19 -2.52 6.16 1.11
CA VAL A 19 -2.21 7.22 2.07
C VAL A 19 -2.82 8.57 1.65
N PRO A 20 -2.61 9.12 0.44
CA PRO A 20 -3.24 10.38 0.06
C PRO A 20 -4.77 10.26 -0.05
N LEU A 21 -5.29 9.13 -0.56
CA LEU A 21 -6.73 8.90 -0.64
C LEU A 21 -7.41 8.95 0.73
N PHE A 22 -6.90 8.20 1.70
CA PHE A 22 -7.41 8.20 3.08
C PHE A 22 -7.20 9.53 3.79
N TRP A 23 -6.18 10.30 3.41
CA TRP A 23 -6.00 11.67 3.88
C TRP A 23 -7.08 12.61 3.38
N LEU A 24 -7.42 12.53 2.08
CA LEU A 24 -8.49 13.31 1.47
C LEU A 24 -9.87 12.94 2.04
N LEU A 25 -10.09 11.65 2.32
CA LEU A 25 -11.33 11.16 2.92
C LEU A 25 -11.44 11.49 4.42
N GLY A 26 -10.38 12.01 5.04
CA GLY A 26 -10.39 12.40 6.45
C GLY A 26 -10.21 11.24 7.44
N GLU A 27 -9.92 10.03 6.96
CA GLU A 27 -9.73 8.82 7.77
C GLU A 27 -8.57 8.94 8.77
N PHE A 28 -7.58 9.80 8.47
CA PHE A 28 -6.48 10.04 9.41
C PHE A 28 -6.87 10.92 10.60
N ARG A 29 -8.05 11.54 10.68
CA ARG A 29 -8.38 12.49 11.76
C ARG A 29 -8.11 11.93 13.15
N GLU A 30 -8.59 10.72 13.42
CA GLU A 30 -8.46 10.04 14.72
C GLU A 30 -7.15 9.24 14.87
N THR A 31 -6.31 9.23 13.84
CA THR A 31 -5.03 8.50 13.86
C THR A 31 -3.97 9.23 14.69
N SER A 32 -3.13 8.47 15.40
CA SER A 32 -2.04 8.99 16.23
C SER A 32 -1.06 9.87 15.44
N THR A 33 -0.49 10.88 16.09
CA THR A 33 0.49 11.80 15.48
C THR A 33 1.72 11.07 14.93
N ASN A 34 2.18 10.02 15.61
CA ASN A 34 3.31 9.21 15.16
C ASN A 34 3.00 8.46 13.86
N MET A 35 1.79 7.92 13.75
CA MET A 35 1.37 7.19 12.55
C MET A 35 1.16 8.13 11.35
N LYS A 36 0.60 9.34 11.58
CA LYS A 36 0.55 10.41 10.57
C LYS A 36 1.94 10.78 10.06
N ARG A 37 2.91 10.97 10.96
CA ARG A 37 4.30 11.27 10.61
C ARG A 37 4.95 10.14 9.83
N PHE A 38 4.73 8.89 10.25
CA PHE A 38 5.22 7.72 9.52
C PHE A 38 4.71 7.71 8.07
N PHE A 39 3.40 7.89 7.86
CA PHE A 39 2.83 7.91 6.51
C PHE A 39 3.32 9.10 5.68
N ALA A 40 3.48 10.29 6.28
CA ALA A 40 4.04 11.44 5.58
C ALA A 40 5.49 11.21 5.12
N VAL A 41 6.32 10.57 5.95
CA VAL A 41 7.71 10.23 5.62
C VAL A 41 7.78 9.05 4.64
N PHE A 42 6.81 8.15 4.67
CA PHE A 42 6.73 7.03 3.73
C PHE A 42 6.46 7.48 2.29
N MET A 43 5.66 8.54 2.08
CA MET A 43 5.29 9.04 0.75
C MET A 43 6.48 9.22 -0.22
N PRO A 44 7.56 9.94 0.11
CA PRO A 44 8.70 10.09 -0.80
C PRO A 44 9.38 8.75 -1.13
N VAL A 45 9.42 7.79 -0.19
CA VAL A 45 9.98 6.44 -0.43
C VAL A 45 9.09 5.67 -1.41
N GLY A 46 7.77 5.76 -1.23
CA GLY A 46 6.78 5.18 -2.12
C GLY A 46 6.89 5.71 -3.55
N ILE A 47 6.93 7.04 -3.70
CA ILE A 47 7.10 7.71 -4.99
C ILE A 47 8.43 7.33 -5.64
N GLY A 48 9.52 7.34 -4.88
CA GLY A 48 10.84 6.92 -5.37
C GLY A 48 10.86 5.48 -5.88
N THR A 49 10.13 4.59 -5.20
CA THR A 49 9.97 3.19 -5.63
C THR A 49 9.22 3.10 -6.95
N MET A 50 8.14 3.87 -7.14
CA MET A 50 7.41 3.91 -8.41
C MET A 50 8.26 4.43 -9.57
N VAL A 51 9.03 5.50 -9.33
CA VAL A 51 9.98 6.03 -10.34
C VAL A 51 11.04 4.99 -10.66
N TRP A 52 11.56 4.27 -9.66
CA TRP A 52 12.54 3.21 -9.89
C TRP A 52 11.96 2.03 -10.68
N ILE A 53 10.72 1.61 -10.42
CA ILE A 53 10.03 0.56 -11.20
C ILE A 53 9.97 0.94 -12.67
N GLU A 54 9.60 2.19 -12.98
CA GLU A 54 9.55 2.72 -14.34
C GLU A 54 10.93 2.72 -14.99
N LEU A 55 11.94 3.29 -14.32
CA LEU A 55 13.30 3.42 -14.86
C LEU A 55 14.02 2.08 -15.02
N ALA A 56 13.71 1.10 -14.16
CA ALA A 56 14.26 -0.25 -14.24
C ALA A 56 13.53 -1.14 -15.26
N GLY A 57 12.47 -0.65 -15.91
CA GLY A 57 11.68 -1.41 -16.89
C GLY A 57 10.97 -2.61 -16.28
N LEU A 58 10.56 -2.53 -15.02
CA LEU A 58 9.84 -3.60 -14.35
C LEU A 58 8.39 -3.70 -14.86
N ASP A 59 7.85 -4.92 -14.87
CA ASP A 59 6.51 -5.18 -15.40
C ASP A 59 5.42 -4.62 -14.47
N TRP A 60 4.89 -3.45 -14.82
CA TRP A 60 3.76 -2.82 -14.14
C TRP A 60 2.52 -3.69 -14.11
N GLY A 61 2.27 -4.52 -15.13
CA GLY A 61 1.13 -5.44 -15.14
C GLY A 61 1.21 -6.46 -14.01
N ARG A 62 2.40 -6.95 -13.70
CA ARG A 62 2.65 -7.81 -12.53
C ARG A 62 2.55 -7.06 -11.21
N VAL A 63 3.05 -5.82 -11.15
CA VAL A 63 2.90 -4.96 -9.95
C VAL A 63 1.41 -4.67 -9.67
N PHE A 64 0.62 -4.31 -10.67
CA PHE A 64 -0.80 -4.02 -10.48
C PHE A 64 -1.63 -5.27 -10.16
N SER A 65 -1.31 -6.40 -10.77
CA SER A 65 -2.00 -7.67 -10.46
C SER A 65 -1.80 -8.05 -9.00
N ASN A 66 -0.57 -7.98 -8.49
CA ASN A 66 -0.26 -8.21 -7.08
C ASN A 66 -0.84 -7.13 -6.15
N LEU A 67 -1.02 -5.91 -6.65
CA LEU A 67 -1.66 -4.81 -5.90
C LEU A 67 -3.13 -5.12 -5.62
N ALA A 68 -3.86 -5.65 -6.61
CA ALA A 68 -5.23 -6.12 -6.41
C ALA A 68 -5.29 -7.25 -5.38
N TYR A 69 -4.39 -8.24 -5.47
CA TYR A 69 -4.31 -9.32 -4.47
C TYR A 69 -4.03 -8.79 -3.06
N ALA A 70 -3.11 -7.83 -2.92
CA ALA A 70 -2.80 -7.21 -1.62
C ALA A 70 -4.00 -6.44 -1.06
N ALA A 71 -4.71 -5.67 -1.89
CA ALA A 71 -5.90 -4.92 -1.50
C ALA A 71 -7.04 -5.87 -1.06
N PHE A 72 -7.37 -6.87 -1.88
CA PHE A 72 -8.38 -7.88 -1.54
C PHE A 72 -7.99 -8.69 -0.29
N GLY A 73 -6.72 -9.09 -0.17
CA GLY A 73 -6.21 -9.77 1.01
C GLY A 73 -6.38 -8.94 2.27
N SER A 74 -6.04 -7.65 2.23
CA SER A 74 -6.22 -6.73 3.35
C SER A 74 -7.70 -6.57 3.76
N LEU A 75 -8.61 -6.56 2.78
CA LEU A 75 -10.07 -6.51 3.02
C LEU A 75 -10.55 -7.80 3.70
N ILE A 76 -10.16 -8.97 3.20
CA ILE A 76 -10.54 -10.26 3.78
C ILE A 76 -10.03 -10.37 5.23
N LEU A 77 -8.78 -9.98 5.47
CA LEU A 77 -8.20 -9.95 6.83
C LEU A 77 -8.95 -9.00 7.76
N ALA A 78 -9.31 -7.81 7.28
CA ALA A 78 -10.10 -6.85 8.07
C ALA A 78 -11.49 -7.40 8.42
N LEU A 79 -12.16 -8.05 7.47
CA LEU A 79 -13.45 -8.71 7.68
C LEU A 79 -13.32 -9.89 8.67
N ALA A 80 -12.35 -10.76 8.47
CA ALA A 80 -12.09 -11.89 9.37
C ALA A 80 -11.80 -11.41 10.81
N HIS A 81 -11.01 -10.35 10.97
CA HIS A 81 -10.76 -9.76 12.29
C HIS A 81 -12.04 -9.22 12.94
N LYS A 82 -12.89 -8.54 12.16
CA LYS A 82 -14.18 -8.01 12.63
C LYS A 82 -15.12 -9.12 13.09
N PHE A 83 -15.23 -10.21 12.34
CA PHE A 83 -16.11 -11.33 12.66
C PHE A 83 -15.53 -12.31 13.71
N SER A 84 -14.21 -12.34 13.89
CA SER A 84 -13.58 -13.16 14.94
C SER A 84 -13.74 -12.56 16.35
N LYS A 85 -14.12 -11.28 16.46
CA LYS A 85 -14.37 -10.58 17.73
C LYS A 85 -15.86 -10.31 17.99
N GLY A 86 -16.73 -10.77 17.07
CA GLY A 86 -18.19 -10.64 17.18
C GLY A 86 -18.82 -11.82 17.88
#